data_AF-A0AAW4XG19-F1
#
_entry.id   AF-A0AAW4XG19-F1
#
_cell.length_a   1.000
_cell.length_b   1.000
_cell.length_c   1.000
_cell.angle_alpha   90.00
_cell.angle_beta   90.00
_cell.angle_gamma   90.00
#
_symmetry.space_group_name_H-M   'P 1'
#
loop_
_entity.id
_entity.type
_entity.pdbx_description
1 polymer ?
#
loop_
_entity_poly.entity_id
_entity_poly.type
_entity_poly.pdbx_seq_one_letter_code
_entity_poly.pdbx_strand_id
1 'polypeptide(L)' 'MSTAKWWVLDQRESGFALEHRPSGDLVLMNTATSEEHVLHGYVWKHCPHFGLQIQSEGPPPYGPWVENPEE' A
#
# COMPACT_ATOMS: atom_id res chain seq x y z
N MET A 1 -14.14 1.59 -19.01
CA MET A 1 -12.90 2.33 -18.65
C MET A 1 -12.47 1.80 -17.30
N SER A 2 -11.20 1.46 -17.11
CA SER A 2 -10.73 0.95 -15.80
C SER A 2 -10.87 2.08 -14.77
N THR A 3 -11.57 1.82 -13.68
CA THR A 3 -11.70 2.74 -12.53
C THR A 3 -10.55 2.58 -11.54
N ALA A 4 -9.56 1.74 -11.85
CA ALA A 4 -8.41 1.50 -11.01
C ALA A 4 -7.54 2.76 -10.89
N LYS A 5 -7.21 3.11 -9.65
CA LYS A 5 -6.33 4.23 -9.29
C LYS A 5 -5.12 3.71 -8.53
N TRP A 6 -4.12 4.56 -8.39
CA TRP A 6 -2.96 4.27 -7.55
C TRP A 6 -3.16 4.83 -6.15
N TRP A 7 -2.93 3.96 -5.18
CA TRP A 7 -3.05 4.23 -3.75
C TRP A 7 -1.67 4.15 -3.13
N VAL A 8 -1.39 5.09 -2.24
CA VAL A 8 -0.15 5.13 -1.45
C VAL A 8 -0.50 5.09 0.02
N LEU A 9 0.32 4.40 0.80
CA LEU A 9 0.15 4.36 2.25
C LEU A 9 0.40 5.77 2.81
N ASP A 10 -0.54 6.29 3.60
CA ASP A 10 -0.37 7.58 4.26
C ASP A 10 0.64 7.47 5.40
N GLN A 11 1.89 7.83 5.10
CA GLN A 11 3.00 7.82 6.06
C GLN A 11 2.83 8.84 7.20
N ARG A 12 1.88 9.79 7.08
CA ARG A 12 1.58 10.74 8.16
C ARG A 12 0.94 10.05 9.36
N GLU A 13 0.21 8.97 9.11
CA GLU A 13 -0.31 8.09 10.15
C GLU A 13 0.71 6.96 10.38
N SER A 14 1.74 7.26 11.17
CA SER A 14 2.97 6.46 11.37
C SER A 14 2.77 5.05 11.99
N GLY A 15 1.54 4.56 12.08
CA GLY A 15 1.21 3.25 12.62
C GLY A 15 1.28 2.10 11.61
N PHE A 16 1.51 2.37 10.33
CA PHE A 16 1.59 1.33 9.30
C PHE A 16 2.86 1.46 8.46
N ALA A 17 3.41 0.32 8.06
CA ALA A 17 4.54 0.19 7.15
C ALA A 17 4.18 -0.79 6.04
N LEU A 18 4.53 -0.46 4.80
CA LEU A 18 4.31 -1.32 3.64
C LEU A 18 5.66 -1.87 3.17
N GLU A 19 5.81 -3.18 3.19
CA GLU A 19 7.06 -3.86 2.84
C GLU A 19 6.82 -4.89 1.73
N HIS A 20 7.78 -4.99 0.81
CA HIS A 20 7.85 -6.10 -0.13
C HIS A 20 8.81 -7.16 0.42
N ARG A 21 8.29 -8.34 0.75
CA ARG A 21 9.05 -9.45 1.31
C ARG A 21 9.87 -10.16 0.22
N PRO A 22 10.99 -10.81 0.55
CA PRO A 22 11.76 -11.61 -0.39
C PRO A 22 10.98 -12.75 -1.06
N SER A 23 9.86 -13.18 -0.46
CA SER A 23 8.94 -14.17 -1.04
C SER A 23 8.17 -13.65 -2.27
N GLY A 24 8.18 -12.33 -2.50
CA GLY A 24 7.35 -11.68 -3.52
C GLY A 24 6.04 -11.10 -2.96
N ASP A 25 5.78 -11.30 -1.66
CA ASP A 25 4.55 -10.83 -1.02
C ASP A 25 4.66 -9.36 -0.63
N LEU A 26 3.58 -8.62 -0.88
CA LEU A 26 3.39 -7.28 -0.37
C LEU A 26 2.69 -7.36 0.98
N VAL A 27 3.35 -6.89 2.04
CA VAL A 27 2.85 -6.99 3.41
C VAL A 27 2.70 -5.61 4.00
N LEU A 28 1.50 -5.33 4.49
CA LEU A 28 1.23 -4.17 5.31
C LEU A 28 1.33 -4.57 6.78
N MET A 29 2.23 -3.94 7.50
CA MET A 29 2.45 -4.16 8.93
C MET A 29 1.93 -2.98 9.73
N ASN A 30 1.12 -3.23 10.74
CA ASN A 30 0.81 -2.26 11.78
C ASN A 30 1.95 -2.26 12.81
N THR A 31 2.70 -1.16 12.90
CA THR A 31 3.86 -1.03 13.80
C THR A 31 3.45 -0.93 15.27
N ALA A 32 2.21 -0.53 15.57
CA ALA A 32 1.71 -0.41 16.94
C ALA A 32 1.22 -1.75 17.50
N THR A 33 0.57 -2.59 16.68
CA THR A 33 0.00 -3.88 17.12
C THR A 33 0.81 -5.10 16.66
N SER A 34 1.81 -4.92 15.79
CA SER A 34 2.53 -5.99 15.08
C SER A 34 1.62 -6.88 14.22
N GLU A 35 0.43 -6.39 13.85
CA GLU A 35 -0.48 -7.09 12.94
C GLU A 35 0.05 -6.99 11.50
N GLU A 36 0.08 -8.11 10.80
CA GLU A 36 0.52 -8.18 9.40
C GLU A 36 -0.64 -8.56 8.50
N HIS A 37 -0.80 -7.83 7.40
CA HIS A 37 -1.77 -8.12 6.35
C HIS A 37 -1.04 -8.32 5.03
N VAL A 38 -1.17 -9.52 4.47
CA VAL A 38 -0.63 -9.82 3.16
C VAL A 38 -1.60 -9.34 2.08
N LEU A 39 -1.14 -8.44 1.22
CA LEU A 39 -1.89 -7.83 0.12
C LEU A 39 -1.70 -8.66 -1.15
N HIS A 40 -2.30 -9.85 -1.17
CA HIS A 40 -2.23 -10.74 -2.33
C HIS A 40 -3.05 -10.24 -3.53
N GLY A 41 -2.49 -10.41 -4.73
CA GLY A 41 -3.19 -10.15 -6.00
C GLY A 41 -3.27 -8.67 -6.41
N TYR A 42 -2.72 -7.77 -5.59
CA TYR A 42 -2.61 -6.36 -5.95
C TYR A 42 -1.47 -6.13 -6.95
N VAL A 43 -1.75 -5.30 -7.95
CA VAL A 43 -0.71 -4.75 -8.83
C VAL A 43 -0.01 -3.63 -8.06
N TRP A 44 1.32 -3.64 -8.03
CA TRP A 44 2.09 -2.64 -7.29
C TRP A 44 3.32 -2.18 -8.08
N LYS A 45 3.83 -1.00 -7.73
CA LYS A 45 5.09 -0.45 -8.27
C LYS A 45 5.84 0.33 -7.20
N HIS A 46 7.15 0.47 -7.39
CA HIS A 46 7.97 1.36 -6.56
C HIS A 46 7.91 2.79 -7.11
N CYS A 47 7.61 3.74 -6.25
CA CYS A 47 7.60 5.18 -6.49
C CYS A 47 8.70 5.85 -5.64
N PRO A 48 9.54 6.71 -6.23
CA PRO A 48 10.63 7.37 -5.51
C PRO A 48 10.18 8.22 -4.31
N HIS A 49 9.00 8.86 -4.42
CA HIS A 49 8.53 9.82 -3.40
C HIS A 49 7.76 9.18 -2.26
N PHE A 50 7.01 8.10 -2.55
CA PHE A 50 6.07 7.49 -1.59
C PHE A 50 6.43 6.04 -1.21
N GLY A 51 7.48 5.46 -1.81
CA GLY A 51 7.82 4.05 -1.63
C GLY A 51 6.90 3.16 -2.47
N LEU A 52 6.15 2.25 -1.87
CA LEU A 52 5.30 1.30 -2.61
C LEU A 52 3.91 1.87 -2.89
N GLN A 53 3.44 1.72 -4.13
CA GLN A 53 2.09 2.11 -4.55
C GLN A 53 1.33 0.90 -5.08
N ILE A 54 0.02 0.88 -4.84
CA ILE A 54 -0.88 -0.22 -5.21
C ILE A 54 -1.95 0.29 -6.16
N GLN A 55 -2.19 -0.45 -7.25
CA GLN A 55 -3.27 -0.17 -8.18
C GLN A 55 -4.50 -1.02 -7.85
N SER A 56 -5.63 -0.34 -7.63
CA SER A 56 -6.91 -0.97 -7.34
C SER A 56 -8.08 -0.01 -7.56
N GLU A 57 -9.29 -0.55 -7.72
CA GLU A 57 -10.51 0.27 -7.89
C GLU A 57 -10.87 1.11 -6.66
N GLY A 58 -10.38 0.71 -5.48
CA GLY A 58 -10.49 1.44 -4.22
C GLY A 58 -9.28 1.18 -3.33
N PRO A 59 -9.15 1.86 -2.18
CA PRO A 59 -8.03 1.67 -1.28
C PRO A 59 -8.02 0.23 -0.74
N PRO A 60 -6.84 -0.36 -0.49
CA PRO A 60 -6.76 -1.62 0.24
C PRO A 60 -7.48 -1.54 1.60
N PRO A 61 -8.03 -2.67 2.10
CA PRO A 61 -8.93 -2.68 3.25
C PRO A 61 -8.24 -2.43 4.61
N TYR A 62 -6.91 -2.51 4.66
CA TYR A 62 -6.12 -2.37 5.89
C TYR A 62 -5.22 -1.15 5.80
N GLY A 63 -5.17 -0.35 6.86
CA GLY A 63 -4.31 0.83 6.94
C GLY A 63 -4.85 2.07 6.22
N PRO A 64 -4.18 3.21 6.40
CA PRO A 64 -4.60 4.49 5.84
C PRO A 64 -4.02 4.68 4.43
N TRP A 65 -4.89 4.82 3.44
CA TRP A 65 -4.48 5.01 2.05
C TRP A 65 -4.98 6.34 1.51
N VAL A 66 -4.14 6.97 0.71
CA VAL A 66 -4.50 8.15 -0.06
C VAL A 66 -4.29 7.89 -1.54
N GLU A 67 -5.14 8.49 -2.36
CA GLU A 67 -4.98 8.48 -3.81
C GLU A 67 -3.67 9.20 -4.16
N ASN A 68 -2.85 8.59 -5.01
CA ASN A 68 -1.58 9.16 -5.43
C ASN A 68 -1.85 10.49 -6.19
N PRO A 69 -1.40 11.65 -5.67
CA PRO A 69 -1.68 12.94 -6.30
C PRO A 69 -0.81 13.21 -7.54
N GLU A 70 0.17 12.35 -7.83
CA GLU A 70 1.11 12.51 -8.95
C GLU A 70 0.69 11.76 -10.23
N GLU A 71 -0.55 11.23 -10.30
CA GLU A 71 -1.11 10.55 -11.48
C GLU A 71 -2.35 11.24 -12.06
#